data_AF-A0AAG5CUH2-F1
#
_entry.id   AF-A0AAG5CUH2-F1
#
_cell.length_a   1.000
_cell.length_b   1.000
_cell.length_c   1.000
_cell.angle_alpha   90.00
_cell.angle_beta   90.00
_cell.angle_gamma   90.00
#
_symmetry.space_group_name_H-M   'P 1'
#
loop_
_entity.id
_entity.type
_entity.pdbx_description
1 polymer ?
#
loop_
_entity_poly.entity_id
_entity_poly.type
_entity_poly.pdbx_seq_one_letter_code
_entity_poly.pdbx_strand_id
1 'polypeptide(L)'
;MVLLHVKRGEESQFLYEASTCIGVEQLAYELVTIYNGRLKVSRVCSEIEELAKYGTMLPPDMLGLTDEQVDELHLVDEWADRCIPSGGWRFNRDPVGRRNGRQPQAKMGDILTKAVEDAKTMISKKFINENKRITMQTVQEALDLLRGAVTIVYPMQLPPHDPIRMEFSNTEDLTGTQASLEVIEPSKAQLWFAGKLMLNERLLGEIVGQNEKTKIIVKLTKLNEGAPGREPVITEEARKQMMLHAYRRQEELKKLEQDDDDQYLDSAWSDSRSLKRQVHGLEDVKFKFTK
;
A
#
# COMPACT_ATOMS: atom_id res chain seq x y z
N MET A 1 -2.13 28.01 7.03
CA MET A 1 -1.19 27.05 6.43
C MET A 1 -1.91 26.16 5.42
N VAL A 2 -1.34 26.03 4.22
CA VAL A 2 -1.89 25.25 3.11
C VAL A 2 -1.73 23.76 3.41
N LEU A 3 -2.81 22.99 3.25
CA LEU A 3 -2.81 21.54 3.42
C LEU A 3 -2.54 20.86 2.07
N LEU A 4 -1.43 20.15 1.98
CA LEU A 4 -0.93 19.47 0.79
C LEU A 4 -1.29 18.00 0.86
N HIS A 5 -2.16 17.54 -0.03
CA HIS A 5 -2.40 16.12 -0.25
C HIS A 5 -1.41 15.60 -1.28
N VAL A 6 -0.39 14.89 -0.79
CA VAL A 6 0.69 14.36 -1.63
C VAL A 6 0.24 13.04 -2.23
N LYS A 7 0.36 12.94 -3.56
CA LYS A 7 0.06 11.74 -4.34
C LYS A 7 1.24 11.33 -5.19
N ARG A 8 1.32 10.05 -5.53
CA ARG A 8 2.21 9.53 -6.59
C ARG A 8 1.37 8.75 -7.59
N GLY A 9 1.37 9.18 -8.84
CA GLY A 9 0.42 8.68 -9.83
C GLY A 9 -1.03 8.94 -9.39
N GLU A 10 -1.78 7.87 -9.13
CA GLU A 10 -3.14 7.91 -8.58
C GLU A 10 -3.18 7.60 -7.07
N GLU A 11 -2.08 7.10 -6.50
CA GLU A 11 -2.05 6.70 -5.10
C GLU A 11 -1.87 7.88 -4.16
N SER A 12 -2.73 7.92 -3.14
CA SER A 12 -2.65 8.88 -2.04
C SER A 12 -1.60 8.45 -1.03
N GLN A 13 -0.63 9.34 -0.76
CA GLN A 13 0.53 9.02 0.05
C GLN A 13 0.38 9.53 1.49
N PHE A 14 0.33 10.86 1.67
CA PHE A 14 0.19 11.49 2.98
C PHE A 14 -0.29 12.95 2.86
N LEU A 15 -0.67 13.53 4.00
CA LEU A 15 -0.98 14.94 4.13
C LEU A 15 0.22 15.68 4.75
N TYR A 16 0.58 16.82 4.19
CA TYR A 16 1.62 17.72 4.68
C TYR A 16 1.07 19.13 4.84
N GLU A 17 1.62 19.92 5.74
CA GLU A 17 1.19 21.30 5.97
C GLU A 17 2.35 22.25 5.74
N ALA A 18 2.13 23.27 4.92
CA ALA A 18 3.16 24.23 4.54
C ALA A 18 2.64 25.67 4.58
N SER A 19 3.54 26.62 4.79
CA SER A 19 3.26 28.05 4.63
C SER A 19 3.31 28.43 3.15
N THR A 20 2.54 29.45 2.76
CA THR A 20 2.59 30.02 1.39
C THR A 20 3.94 30.65 1.07
N CYS A 21 4.73 31.01 2.09
CA CYS A 21 6.06 31.59 1.94
C CYS A 21 7.17 30.56 1.67
N ILE A 22 6.88 29.25 1.67
CA ILE A 22 7.89 28.23 1.39
C ILE A 22 8.29 28.25 -0.10
N GLY A 23 9.59 28.12 -0.36
CA GLY A 23 10.08 27.88 -1.72
C GLY A 23 9.70 26.48 -2.21
N VAL A 24 9.39 26.35 -3.50
CA VAL A 24 9.03 25.05 -4.09
C VAL A 24 10.17 24.05 -3.99
N GLU A 25 11.42 24.49 -4.11
CA GLU A 25 12.60 23.64 -3.92
C GLU A 25 12.66 23.02 -2.52
N GLN A 26 12.54 23.85 -1.48
CA GLN A 26 12.52 23.38 -0.09
C GLN A 26 11.33 22.45 0.16
N LEU A 27 10.16 22.81 -0.37
CA LEU A 27 8.98 21.97 -0.26
C LEU A 27 9.18 20.61 -0.94
N ALA A 28 9.77 20.58 -2.13
CA ALA A 28 10.07 19.33 -2.83
C ALA A 28 11.03 18.47 -2.02
N TYR A 29 12.09 19.06 -1.46
CA TYR A 29 13.02 18.36 -0.60
C TYR A 29 12.34 17.74 0.64
N GLU A 30 11.53 18.51 1.35
CA GLU A 30 10.80 18.05 2.54
C GLU A 30 9.83 16.91 2.20
N LEU A 31 9.04 17.06 1.13
CA LEU A 31 8.08 16.06 0.70
C LEU A 31 8.75 14.76 0.26
N VAL A 32 9.84 14.85 -0.51
CA VAL A 32 10.61 13.67 -0.96
C VAL A 32 11.27 12.97 0.21
N THR A 33 11.81 13.73 1.16
CA THR A 33 12.46 13.16 2.35
C THR A 33 11.44 12.37 3.18
N ILE A 34 10.24 12.92 3.42
CA ILE A 34 9.16 12.20 4.09
C ILE A 34 8.73 10.98 3.27
N TYR A 35 8.56 11.12 1.96
CA TYR A 35 8.16 10.03 1.08
C TYR A 35 9.15 8.86 1.13
N ASN A 36 10.44 9.13 0.90
CA ASN A 36 11.49 8.13 0.95
C ASN A 36 11.67 7.54 2.35
N GLY A 37 11.53 8.37 3.40
CA GLY A 37 11.58 7.89 4.78
C GLY A 37 10.45 6.92 5.11
N ARG A 38 9.23 7.15 4.59
CA ARG A 38 8.12 6.19 4.71
C ARG A 38 8.41 4.88 3.99
N LEU A 39 8.98 4.95 2.77
CA LEU A 39 9.41 3.74 2.05
C LEU A 39 10.48 2.97 2.84
N LYS A 40 11.45 3.70 3.40
CA LYS A 40 12.52 3.13 4.24
C LYS A 40 11.96 2.39 5.44
N VAL A 41 11.05 3.00 6.19
CA VAL A 41 10.38 2.32 7.31
C VAL A 41 9.62 1.09 6.84
N SER A 42 8.91 1.16 5.71
CA SER A 42 8.21 -0.01 5.17
C SER A 42 9.15 -1.18 4.87
N ARG A 43 10.32 -0.90 4.27
CA ARG A 43 11.35 -1.93 3.98
C ARG A 43 11.92 -2.53 5.26
N VAL A 44 12.30 -1.68 6.21
CA VAL A 44 12.84 -2.13 7.51
C VAL A 44 11.81 -2.97 8.26
N CYS A 45 10.53 -2.60 8.23
CA CYS A 45 9.45 -3.38 8.82
C CYS A 45 9.36 -4.79 8.21
N SER A 46 9.40 -4.91 6.88
CA SER A 46 9.37 -6.20 6.19
C SER A 46 10.56 -7.09 6.57
N GLU A 47 11.77 -6.51 6.63
CA GLU A 47 12.97 -7.25 7.02
C GLU A 47 12.97 -7.64 8.51
N ILE A 48 12.42 -6.80 9.40
CA ILE A 48 12.27 -7.15 10.83
C ILE A 48 11.27 -8.29 11.04
N GLU A 49 10.21 -8.37 10.23
CA GLU A 49 9.27 -9.50 10.26
C GLU A 49 9.95 -10.82 9.93
N GLU A 50 10.87 -10.81 8.97
CA GLU A 50 11.69 -11.99 8.65
C GLU A 50 12.73 -12.27 9.74
N LEU A 51 13.36 -11.23 10.30
CA LEU A 51 14.29 -11.35 11.43
C LEU A 51 13.63 -12.04 12.64
N ALA A 52 12.39 -11.65 12.95
CA ALA A 52 11.62 -12.23 14.05
C ALA A 52 11.26 -13.71 13.84
N LYS A 53 11.20 -14.18 12.58
CA LYS A 53 10.85 -15.57 12.22
C LYS A 53 12.06 -16.47 12.02
N TYR A 54 13.12 -15.95 11.42
CA TYR A 54 14.23 -16.75 10.89
C TYR A 54 15.61 -16.31 11.38
N GLY A 55 15.72 -15.21 12.13
CA GLY A 55 17.02 -14.74 12.64
C GLY A 55 17.80 -13.89 11.64
N THR A 56 19.09 -13.74 11.88
CA THR A 56 19.96 -12.79 11.15
C THR A 56 20.27 -13.26 9.73
N MET A 57 20.62 -12.32 8.85
CA MET A 57 21.00 -12.66 7.47
C MET A 57 22.32 -13.44 7.41
N LEU A 58 22.37 -14.46 6.55
CA LEU A 58 23.59 -15.23 6.29
C LEU A 58 24.64 -14.35 5.58
N PRO A 59 25.94 -14.65 5.76
CA PRO A 59 27.01 -13.99 5.00
C PRO A 59 26.81 -14.13 3.49
N PRO A 60 27.25 -13.14 2.69
CA PRO A 60 27.11 -13.18 1.23
C PRO A 60 27.68 -14.45 0.59
N ASP A 61 28.77 -15.00 1.15
CA ASP A 61 29.45 -16.19 0.63
C ASP A 61 28.63 -17.49 0.81
N MET A 62 27.69 -17.49 1.76
CA MET A 62 26.82 -18.64 2.06
C MET A 62 25.43 -18.52 1.41
N LEU A 63 25.13 -17.37 0.81
CA LEU A 63 23.79 -17.06 0.36
C LEU A 63 23.46 -17.79 -0.95
N GLY A 64 22.41 -18.61 -0.93
CA GLY A 64 21.97 -19.39 -2.11
C GLY A 64 22.72 -20.71 -2.32
N LEU A 65 23.57 -21.11 -1.38
CA LEU A 65 24.16 -22.45 -1.35
C LEU A 65 23.22 -23.43 -0.63
N THR A 66 23.28 -24.71 -1.00
CA THR A 66 22.61 -25.78 -0.26
C THR A 66 23.39 -26.13 1.00
N ASP A 67 22.71 -26.72 1.99
CA ASP A 67 23.36 -27.19 3.24
C ASP A 67 24.54 -28.12 2.93
N GLU A 68 24.42 -28.96 1.90
CA GLU A 68 25.47 -29.87 1.41
C GLU A 68 26.69 -29.11 0.86
N GLN A 69 26.46 -28.06 0.06
CA GLN A 69 27.54 -27.24 -0.49
C GLN A 69 28.26 -26.43 0.60
N VAL A 70 27.52 -25.97 1.60
CA VAL A 70 28.09 -25.27 2.77
C VAL A 70 29.00 -26.22 3.56
N ASP A 71 28.57 -27.45 3.77
CA ASP A 71 29.36 -28.48 4.46
C ASP A 71 30.60 -28.89 3.66
N GLU A 72 30.49 -29.05 2.33
CA GLU A 72 31.61 -29.36 1.42
C GLU A 72 32.66 -28.25 1.38
N LEU A 73 32.22 -26.99 1.39
CA LEU A 73 33.10 -25.82 1.35
C LEU A 73 33.59 -25.42 2.75
N HIS A 74 33.13 -26.11 3.81
CA HIS A 74 33.44 -25.83 5.21
C HIS A 74 33.20 -24.36 5.59
N LEU A 75 32.14 -23.75 5.05
CA LEU A 75 31.78 -22.36 5.33
C LEU A 75 31.12 -22.27 6.70
N VAL A 76 31.57 -21.33 7.53
CA VAL A 76 31.06 -21.12 8.89
C VAL A 76 30.52 -19.70 9.01
N ASP A 77 29.31 -19.58 9.56
CA ASP A 77 28.73 -18.27 9.88
C ASP A 77 29.38 -17.68 11.14
N GLU A 78 30.41 -16.85 10.94
CA GLU A 78 31.12 -16.14 12.01
C GLU A 78 30.22 -15.20 12.83
N TRP A 79 29.13 -14.72 12.23
CA TRP A 79 28.23 -13.75 12.84
C TRP A 79 27.16 -14.43 13.69
N ALA A 80 26.88 -15.71 13.45
CA ALA A 80 25.89 -16.47 14.19
C ALA A 80 26.13 -16.43 15.71
N ASP A 81 27.40 -16.52 16.12
CA ASP A 81 27.81 -16.58 17.53
C ASP A 81 28.06 -15.20 18.14
N ARG A 82 28.24 -14.16 17.30
CA ARG A 82 28.36 -12.77 17.74
C ARG A 82 26.99 -12.11 17.92
N CYS A 83 26.06 -12.40 17.02
CA CYS A 83 24.74 -11.78 16.93
C CYS A 83 23.65 -12.65 17.55
N ILE A 84 23.82 -12.99 18.84
CA ILE A 84 22.85 -13.81 19.57
C ILE A 84 21.72 -12.94 20.09
N PRO A 85 20.44 -13.31 19.87
CA PRO A 85 19.33 -12.58 20.43
C PRO A 85 19.29 -12.69 21.97
N SER A 86 18.87 -11.61 22.62
CA SER A 86 18.64 -11.54 24.06
C SER A 86 17.70 -12.66 24.50
N GLY A 87 18.13 -13.46 25.48
CA GLY A 87 17.35 -14.62 25.94
C GLY A 87 17.50 -15.88 25.09
N GLY A 88 18.36 -15.90 24.09
CA GLY A 88 18.67 -17.08 23.27
C GLY A 88 17.74 -17.27 22.08
N TRP A 89 17.92 -18.38 21.37
CA TRP A 89 17.27 -18.64 20.08
C TRP A 89 16.62 -20.02 20.02
N ARG A 90 15.70 -20.18 19.08
CA ARG A 90 15.09 -21.45 18.66
C ARG A 90 15.40 -21.67 17.18
N PHE A 91 15.63 -22.92 16.80
CA PHE A 91 15.83 -23.25 15.39
C PHE A 91 14.51 -23.19 14.62
N ASN A 92 14.48 -22.38 13.56
CA ASN A 92 13.41 -22.33 12.58
C ASN A 92 14.00 -22.05 11.19
N ARG A 93 14.00 -23.06 10.32
CA ARG A 93 14.63 -22.98 9.00
C ARG A 93 13.91 -21.95 8.13
N ASP A 94 14.69 -21.10 7.47
CA ASP A 94 14.19 -20.17 6.45
C ASP A 94 13.83 -20.96 5.17
N PRO A 95 12.58 -20.88 4.66
CA PRO A 95 12.20 -21.48 3.39
C PRO A 95 13.00 -20.95 2.20
N VAL A 96 13.48 -19.70 2.26
CA VAL A 96 14.21 -19.05 1.16
C VAL A 96 15.72 -19.28 1.28
N GLY A 97 16.22 -19.66 2.46
CA GLY A 97 17.64 -19.89 2.71
C GLY A 97 18.49 -18.62 2.73
N ARG A 98 17.91 -17.46 3.04
CA ARG A 98 18.65 -16.18 3.17
C ARG A 98 19.12 -15.92 4.60
N ARG A 99 18.39 -16.43 5.60
CA ARG A 99 18.65 -16.22 7.04
C ARG A 99 19.12 -17.51 7.71
N ASN A 100 19.86 -17.37 8.81
CA ASN A 100 20.52 -18.50 9.48
C ASN A 100 19.60 -19.44 10.28
N GLY A 101 18.31 -19.13 10.37
CA GLY A 101 17.32 -19.91 11.09
C GLY A 101 17.38 -19.82 12.62
N ARG A 102 18.22 -18.92 13.18
CA ARG A 102 18.32 -18.66 14.63
C ARG A 102 17.23 -17.67 15.06
N GLN A 103 16.00 -18.15 15.16
CA GLN A 103 14.84 -17.36 15.56
C GLN A 103 14.95 -16.87 17.01
N PRO A 104 14.63 -15.59 17.32
CA PRO A 104 14.50 -15.12 18.70
C PRO A 104 13.43 -15.90 19.51
N GLN A 105 13.58 -15.97 20.83
CA GLN A 105 12.51 -16.51 21.68
C GLN A 105 11.20 -15.71 21.52
N ALA A 106 10.05 -16.37 21.78
CA ALA A 106 8.72 -15.79 21.61
C ALA A 106 8.57 -14.39 22.24
N LYS A 107 9.04 -14.22 23.49
CA LYS A 107 8.96 -12.91 24.17
C LYS A 107 9.69 -11.79 23.43
N MET A 108 10.84 -12.08 22.82
CA MET A 108 11.61 -11.09 22.07
C MET A 108 11.08 -10.92 20.64
N GLY A 109 10.60 -11.99 20.01
CA GLY A 109 9.89 -11.93 18.73
C GLY A 109 8.62 -11.08 18.81
N ASP A 110 7.90 -11.13 19.93
CA ASP A 110 6.71 -10.31 20.19
C ASP A 110 7.07 -8.81 20.27
N ILE A 111 8.23 -8.46 20.81
CA ILE A 111 8.71 -7.07 20.85
C ILE A 111 8.94 -6.55 19.43
N LEU A 112 9.60 -7.34 18.57
CA LEU A 112 9.82 -6.97 17.17
C LEU A 112 8.49 -6.84 16.42
N THR A 113 7.59 -7.81 16.59
CA THR A 113 6.28 -7.81 15.92
C THR A 113 5.44 -6.60 16.31
N LYS A 114 5.36 -6.30 17.61
CA LYS A 114 4.65 -5.11 18.11
C LYS A 114 5.28 -3.82 17.59
N ALA A 115 6.61 -3.74 17.58
CA ALA A 115 7.29 -2.55 17.07
C ALA A 115 7.01 -2.33 15.57
N VAL A 116 6.93 -3.40 14.78
CA VAL A 116 6.56 -3.33 13.37
C VAL A 116 5.12 -2.89 13.19
N GLU A 117 4.17 -3.44 13.97
CA GLU A 117 2.77 -3.02 13.94
C GLU A 117 2.64 -1.53 14.26
N ASP A 118 3.26 -1.08 15.34
CA ASP A 118 3.25 0.32 15.77
C ASP A 118 3.85 1.23 14.68
N ALA A 119 5.02 0.90 14.13
CA ALA A 119 5.64 1.66 13.04
C ALA A 119 4.76 1.70 11.77
N LYS A 120 4.12 0.59 11.40
CA LYS A 120 3.16 0.53 10.29
C LYS A 120 1.94 1.42 10.55
N THR A 121 1.44 1.47 11.78
CA THR A 121 0.33 2.37 12.11
C THR A 121 0.72 3.84 11.96
N MET A 122 1.91 4.24 12.44
CA MET A 122 2.41 5.62 12.36
C MET A 122 2.56 6.16 10.94
N ILE A 123 2.81 5.28 9.97
CA ILE A 123 3.08 5.65 8.57
C ILE A 123 1.89 5.34 7.65
N SER A 124 0.83 4.75 8.19
CA SER A 124 -0.29 4.26 7.41
C SER A 124 -0.96 5.34 6.55
N LYS A 125 -1.44 4.93 5.38
CA LYS A 125 -2.24 5.79 4.48
C LYS A 125 -3.61 6.17 5.09
N LYS A 126 -4.02 5.54 6.21
CA LYS A 126 -5.31 5.78 6.87
C LYS A 126 -5.42 7.20 7.44
N PHE A 127 -4.30 7.82 7.82
CA PHE A 127 -4.27 9.18 8.33
C PHE A 127 -4.77 10.24 7.34
N ILE A 128 -4.77 9.94 6.05
CA ILE A 128 -5.34 10.82 5.03
C ILE A 128 -6.85 10.99 5.24
N ASN A 129 -7.55 9.91 5.59
CA ASN A 129 -9.00 9.92 5.86
C ASN A 129 -9.32 10.66 7.16
N GLU A 130 -8.43 10.56 8.15
CA GLU A 130 -8.54 11.25 9.43
C GLU A 130 -8.07 12.72 9.37
N ASN A 131 -7.66 13.21 8.19
CA ASN A 131 -7.02 14.52 7.99
C ASN A 131 -5.82 14.79 8.91
N LYS A 132 -5.08 13.75 9.30
CA LYS A 132 -3.88 13.88 10.13
C LYS A 132 -2.65 14.06 9.23
N ARG A 133 -1.84 15.07 9.55
CA ARG A 133 -0.58 15.37 8.85
C ARG A 133 0.55 14.46 9.31
N ILE A 134 1.47 14.14 8.39
CA ILE A 134 2.71 13.44 8.69
C ILE A 134 3.86 14.44 8.59
N THR A 135 4.71 14.46 9.61
CA THR A 135 5.93 15.26 9.63
C THR A 135 7.16 14.35 9.58
N MET A 136 8.32 14.95 9.29
CA MET A 136 9.60 14.23 9.35
C MET A 136 9.87 13.64 10.73
N GLN A 137 9.41 14.30 11.79
CA GLN A 137 9.54 13.80 13.17
C GLN A 137 8.82 12.47 13.37
N THR A 138 7.60 12.32 12.84
CA THR A 138 6.86 11.05 12.92
C THR A 138 7.59 9.90 12.22
N VAL A 139 8.24 10.18 11.09
CA VAL A 139 9.04 9.18 10.37
C VAL A 139 10.29 8.80 11.17
N GLN A 140 10.96 9.79 11.76
CA GLN A 140 12.12 9.57 12.61
C GLN A 140 11.78 8.78 13.87
N GLU A 141 10.66 9.10 14.53
CA GLU A 141 10.14 8.36 15.68
C GLU A 141 9.85 6.89 15.34
N ALA A 142 9.26 6.63 14.16
CA ALA A 142 9.03 5.27 13.70
C ALA A 142 10.35 4.51 13.47
N LEU A 143 11.37 5.15 12.87
CA LEU A 143 12.71 4.56 12.71
C LEU A 143 13.39 4.31 14.06
N ASP A 144 13.29 5.24 14.99
CA ASP A 144 13.89 5.13 16.32
C ASP A 144 13.23 4.04 17.16
N LEU A 145 11.92 3.86 17.03
CA LEU A 145 11.18 2.75 17.64
C LEU A 145 11.67 1.39 17.11
N LEU A 146 11.83 1.24 15.79
CA LEU A 146 12.35 0.02 15.19
C LEU A 146 13.80 -0.24 15.60
N ARG A 147 14.64 0.80 15.60
CA ARG A 147 16.03 0.72 16.06
C ARG A 147 16.13 0.31 17.53
N GLY A 148 15.27 0.87 18.38
CA GLY A 148 15.17 0.51 19.80
C GLY A 148 14.79 -0.95 19.98
N ALA A 149 13.76 -1.42 19.26
CA ALA A 149 13.33 -2.82 19.31
C ALA A 149 14.43 -3.78 18.87
N VAL A 150 15.13 -3.48 17.76
CA VAL A 150 16.27 -4.27 17.29
C VAL A 150 17.40 -4.26 18.31
N THR A 151 17.70 -3.13 18.96
CA THR A 151 18.76 -3.04 19.98
C THR A 151 18.44 -3.86 21.23
N ILE A 152 17.16 -3.94 21.63
CA ILE A 152 16.72 -4.76 22.77
C ILE A 152 16.90 -6.25 22.46
N VAL A 153 16.51 -6.68 21.26
CA VAL A 153 16.61 -8.08 20.87
C VAL A 153 18.03 -8.47 20.49
N TYR A 154 18.80 -7.59 19.84
CA TYR A 154 20.17 -7.83 19.38
C TYR A 154 21.12 -6.75 19.93
N PRO A 155 21.54 -6.84 21.21
CA PRO A 155 22.38 -5.83 21.85
C PRO A 155 23.78 -5.75 21.24
N MET A 156 24.27 -6.85 20.67
CA MET A 156 25.56 -6.92 19.97
C MET A 156 25.50 -6.43 18.51
N GLN A 157 24.38 -5.80 18.13
CA GLN A 157 24.06 -5.33 16.78
C GLN A 157 23.85 -6.49 15.79
N LEU A 158 23.18 -6.16 14.68
CA LEU A 158 23.02 -7.08 13.55
C LEU A 158 24.32 -7.15 12.72
N PRO A 159 24.51 -8.20 11.92
CA PRO A 159 25.65 -8.28 11.02
C PRO A 159 25.74 -7.06 10.08
N PRO A 160 26.94 -6.65 9.65
CA PRO A 160 27.14 -5.46 8.81
C PRO A 160 26.47 -5.59 7.43
N HIS A 161 26.35 -6.81 6.91
CA HIS A 161 25.68 -7.13 5.65
C HIS A 161 24.15 -7.28 5.80
N ASP A 162 23.60 -7.17 7.01
CA ASP A 162 22.16 -7.27 7.22
C ASP A 162 21.45 -5.99 6.70
N PRO A 163 20.42 -6.12 5.83
CA PRO A 163 19.67 -5.00 5.27
C PRO A 163 19.15 -4.03 6.32
N ILE A 164 18.75 -4.52 7.48
CA ILE A 164 18.22 -3.68 8.57
C ILE A 164 19.31 -2.73 9.06
N ARG A 165 20.55 -3.23 9.22
CA ARG A 165 21.68 -2.42 9.67
C ARG A 165 22.16 -1.46 8.59
N MET A 166 22.18 -1.90 7.34
CA MET A 166 22.53 -1.04 6.20
C MET A 166 21.55 0.12 6.07
N GLU A 167 20.25 -0.16 6.17
CA GLU A 167 19.20 0.87 6.17
C GLU A 167 19.37 1.83 7.35
N PHE A 168 19.62 1.36 8.58
CA PHE A 168 19.88 2.29 9.70
C PHE A 168 21.15 3.14 9.53
N SER A 169 22.13 2.66 8.76
CA SER A 169 23.40 3.35 8.53
C SER A 169 23.39 4.22 7.27
N ASN A 170 22.30 4.23 6.50
CA ASN A 170 22.18 4.87 5.19
C ASN A 170 23.23 4.36 4.17
N THR A 171 23.61 3.09 4.27
CA THR A 171 24.55 2.41 3.35
C THR A 171 23.86 1.33 2.53
N GLU A 172 22.53 1.36 2.44
CA GLU A 172 21.76 0.42 1.64
C GLU A 172 22.11 0.52 0.15
N ASP A 173 22.30 -0.63 -0.49
CA ASP A 173 22.31 -0.73 -1.95
C ASP A 173 20.94 -1.21 -2.41
N LEU A 174 20.19 -0.32 -3.07
CA LEU A 174 18.87 -0.63 -3.60
C LEU A 174 18.93 -1.08 -5.06
N THR A 175 20.12 -1.12 -5.69
CA THR A 175 20.24 -1.45 -7.11
C THR A 175 19.66 -2.84 -7.42
N GLY A 176 18.92 -2.93 -8.53
CA GLY A 176 18.25 -4.17 -8.94
C GLY A 176 16.99 -4.55 -8.13
N THR A 177 16.67 -3.85 -7.04
CA THR A 177 15.45 -4.12 -6.26
C THR A 177 14.25 -3.31 -6.77
N GLN A 178 13.03 -3.79 -6.54
CA GLN A 178 11.80 -3.02 -6.84
C GLN A 178 11.77 -1.68 -6.10
N ALA A 179 12.37 -1.61 -4.92
CA ALA A 179 12.46 -0.38 -4.12
C ALA A 179 13.22 0.75 -4.82
N SER A 180 14.21 0.45 -5.69
CA SER A 180 14.92 1.48 -6.46
C SER A 180 14.01 2.24 -7.43
N LEU A 181 13.00 1.55 -7.98
CA LEU A 181 12.01 2.18 -8.86
C LEU A 181 11.10 3.14 -8.09
N GLU A 182 10.95 2.92 -6.78
CA GLU A 182 10.14 3.76 -5.93
C GLU A 182 10.92 4.93 -5.32
N VAL A 183 12.16 4.75 -4.90
CA VAL A 183 12.94 5.84 -4.26
C VAL A 183 13.22 6.97 -5.25
N ILE A 184 13.10 8.21 -4.77
CA ILE A 184 13.27 9.42 -5.59
C ILE A 184 14.43 10.22 -5.01
N GLU A 185 15.47 10.47 -5.81
CA GLU A 185 16.53 11.38 -5.40
C GLU A 185 15.97 12.80 -5.25
N PRO A 186 16.28 13.54 -4.16
CA PRO A 186 15.74 14.88 -3.94
C PRO A 186 16.01 15.86 -5.10
N SER A 187 17.16 15.75 -5.76
CA SER A 187 17.53 16.56 -6.93
C SER A 187 16.72 16.25 -8.19
N LYS A 188 16.17 15.04 -8.29
CA LYS A 188 15.38 14.57 -9.44
C LYS A 188 13.88 14.61 -9.17
N ALA A 189 13.45 15.25 -8.09
CA ALA A 189 12.04 15.33 -7.75
C ALA A 189 11.34 16.49 -8.46
N GLN A 190 10.12 16.23 -8.93
CA GLN A 190 9.26 17.25 -9.53
C GLN A 190 7.90 17.26 -8.85
N LEU A 191 7.38 18.46 -8.59
CA LEU A 191 6.06 18.68 -8.02
C LEU A 191 5.10 19.20 -9.09
N TRP A 192 3.92 18.61 -9.14
CA TRP A 192 2.87 19.00 -10.07
C TRP A 192 1.62 19.39 -9.32
N PHE A 193 1.06 20.55 -9.68
CA PHE A 193 -0.19 21.06 -9.17
C PHE A 193 -1.12 21.43 -10.32
N ALA A 194 -2.36 20.94 -10.28
CA ALA A 194 -3.38 21.20 -11.31
C ALA A 194 -2.91 20.95 -12.77
N GLY A 195 -2.07 19.93 -12.98
CA GLY A 195 -1.52 19.58 -14.30
C GLY A 195 -0.39 20.50 -14.79
N LYS A 196 0.10 21.42 -13.95
CA LYS A 196 1.26 22.28 -14.24
C LYS A 196 2.44 21.91 -13.34
N LEU A 197 3.64 21.95 -13.90
CA LEU A 197 4.88 21.79 -13.15
C LEU A 197 5.10 23.00 -12.24
N MET A 198 5.41 22.74 -10.98
CA MET A 198 5.83 23.78 -10.04
C MET A 198 7.33 24.02 -10.22
N LEU A 199 7.70 25.23 -10.62
CA LEU A 199 9.11 25.61 -10.80
C LEU A 199 9.76 25.84 -9.44
N ASN A 200 10.96 25.27 -9.25
CA ASN A 200 11.70 25.30 -7.99
C ASN A 200 11.97 26.71 -7.46
N GLU A 201 12.18 27.68 -8.36
CA GLU A 201 12.53 29.07 -8.04
C GLU A 201 11.35 29.90 -7.50
N ARG A 202 10.11 29.39 -7.56
CA ARG A 202 8.91 30.12 -7.14
C ARG A 202 8.53 29.81 -5.70
N LEU A 203 7.73 30.71 -5.12
CA LEU A 203 7.07 30.48 -3.84
C LEU A 203 5.76 29.73 -4.03
N LEU A 204 5.38 28.91 -3.04
CA LEU A 204 4.11 28.18 -3.05
C LEU A 204 2.91 29.12 -3.21
N GLY A 205 2.95 30.28 -2.54
CA GLY A 205 1.89 31.30 -2.58
C GLY A 205 1.69 31.95 -3.95
N GLU A 206 2.70 31.97 -4.82
CA GLU A 206 2.55 32.49 -6.20
C GLU A 206 1.77 31.52 -7.10
N ILE A 207 1.79 30.23 -6.76
CA ILE A 207 1.16 29.16 -7.56
C ILE A 207 -0.26 28.89 -7.06
N VAL A 208 -0.43 28.80 -5.74
CA VAL A 208 -1.69 28.42 -5.08
C VAL A 208 -2.52 29.64 -4.68
N GLY A 209 -1.89 30.81 -4.58
CA GLY A 209 -2.46 32.04 -4.06
C GLY A 209 -2.07 32.30 -2.60
N GLN A 210 -2.42 33.49 -2.10
CA GLN A 210 -2.12 33.90 -0.72
C GLN A 210 -3.02 33.25 0.35
N ASN A 211 -4.02 32.46 -0.07
CA ASN A 211 -4.96 31.87 0.87
C ASN A 211 -4.34 30.66 1.58
N GLU A 212 -4.15 30.83 2.88
CA GLU A 212 -3.60 29.83 3.77
C GLU A 212 -4.62 28.81 4.31
N LYS A 213 -5.90 28.88 3.92
CA LYS A 213 -6.95 27.92 4.31
C LYS A 213 -7.38 27.04 3.13
N THR A 214 -6.41 26.62 2.31
CA THR A 214 -6.67 25.83 1.10
C THR A 214 -6.08 24.43 1.24
N LYS A 215 -6.83 23.42 0.76
CA LYS A 215 -6.35 22.06 0.57
C LYS A 215 -6.06 21.86 -0.90
N ILE A 216 -4.83 21.48 -1.24
CA ILE A 216 -4.41 21.23 -2.62
C ILE A 216 -3.92 19.80 -2.80
N ILE A 217 -3.96 19.29 -4.03
CA ILE A 217 -3.40 17.99 -4.38
C ILE A 217 -2.10 18.23 -5.15
N VAL A 218 -1.02 17.66 -4.64
CA VAL A 218 0.31 17.75 -5.26
C VAL A 218 0.74 16.35 -5.67
N LYS A 219 1.08 16.19 -6.95
CA LYS A 219 1.60 14.94 -7.48
C LYS A 219 3.12 15.01 -7.52
N LEU A 220 3.76 13.99 -6.97
CA LEU A 220 5.21 13.85 -6.90
C LEU A 220 5.66 12.87 -7.99
N THR A 221 6.60 13.29 -8.84
CA THR A 221 7.13 12.49 -9.97
C THR A 221 8.66 12.55 -10.02
N LYS A 222 9.27 11.56 -10.67
CA LYS A 222 10.70 11.58 -11.00
C LYS A 222 10.96 12.43 -12.25
N LEU A 223 12.14 13.03 -12.31
CA LEU A 223 12.71 13.60 -13.52
C LEU A 223 12.72 12.51 -14.61
N ASN A 224 12.13 12.83 -15.76
CA ASN A 224 11.91 11.94 -16.93
C ASN A 224 10.67 11.01 -16.90
N GLU A 225 9.85 11.01 -15.84
CA GLU A 225 8.55 10.29 -15.86
C GLU A 225 7.44 11.04 -16.64
N GLY A 226 7.70 12.29 -17.06
CA GLY A 226 6.74 13.13 -17.76
C GLY A 226 5.66 13.71 -16.86
N ALA A 227 4.65 14.33 -17.48
CA ALA A 227 3.53 14.91 -16.74
C ALA A 227 2.66 13.79 -16.13
N PRO A 228 2.29 13.88 -14.85
CA PRO A 228 1.44 12.88 -14.23
C PRO A 228 0.06 12.85 -14.88
N GLY A 229 -0.52 11.65 -14.95
CA GLY A 229 -1.88 11.45 -15.46
C GLY A 229 -2.89 12.35 -14.74
N ARG A 230 -3.89 12.82 -15.48
CA ARG A 230 -4.99 13.61 -14.90
C ARG A 230 -5.83 12.70 -14.01
N GLU A 231 -6.26 13.22 -12.85
CA GLU A 231 -7.12 12.46 -11.95
C GLU A 231 -8.44 12.08 -12.65
N PRO A 232 -8.92 10.85 -12.48
CA PRO A 232 -10.22 10.45 -12.98
C PRO A 232 -11.28 11.30 -12.28
N VAL A 233 -12.15 11.91 -13.07
CA VAL A 233 -13.25 12.77 -12.58
C VAL A 233 -14.26 11.97 -11.74
N ILE A 234 -14.27 10.65 -11.91
CA ILE A 234 -15.20 9.72 -11.28
C ILE A 234 -14.40 8.84 -10.31
N THR A 235 -14.85 8.76 -9.05
CA THR A 235 -14.28 7.86 -8.05
C THR A 235 -14.44 6.40 -8.48
N GLU A 236 -13.55 5.50 -8.03
CA GLU A 236 -13.66 4.08 -8.39
C GLU A 236 -14.98 3.45 -7.94
N GLU A 237 -15.48 3.84 -6.77
CA GLU A 237 -16.77 3.37 -6.25
C GLU A 237 -17.93 3.83 -7.14
N ALA A 238 -17.95 5.10 -7.54
CA ALA A 238 -18.95 5.62 -8.48
C ALA A 238 -18.82 4.94 -9.85
N ARG A 239 -17.59 4.65 -10.31
CA ARG A 239 -17.35 3.89 -11.55
C ARG A 239 -17.88 2.47 -11.45
N LYS A 240 -17.68 1.77 -10.33
CA LYS A 240 -18.24 0.44 -10.06
C LYS A 240 -19.77 0.48 -10.04
N GLN A 241 -20.37 1.44 -9.36
CA GLN A 241 -21.83 1.61 -9.34
C GLN A 241 -22.39 1.92 -10.73
N MET A 242 -21.72 2.78 -11.50
CA MET A 242 -22.11 3.07 -12.88
C MET A 242 -21.99 1.84 -13.78
N MET A 243 -20.92 1.04 -13.62
CA MET A 243 -20.75 -0.22 -14.35
C MET A 243 -21.82 -1.25 -13.97
N LEU A 244 -22.15 -1.39 -12.68
CA LEU A 244 -23.22 -2.25 -12.20
C LEU A 244 -24.59 -1.81 -12.74
N HIS A 245 -24.86 -0.51 -12.75
CA HIS A 245 -26.09 0.03 -13.30
C HIS A 245 -26.18 -0.18 -14.82
N ALA A 246 -25.07 0.03 -15.54
CA ALA A 246 -24.98 -0.24 -16.97
C ALA A 246 -25.20 -1.73 -17.28
N TYR A 247 -24.63 -2.62 -16.47
CA TYR A 247 -24.80 -4.07 -16.59
C TYR A 247 -26.25 -4.49 -16.34
N ARG A 248 -26.88 -4.01 -15.26
CA ARG A 248 -28.32 -4.27 -14.99
C ARG A 248 -29.19 -3.78 -16.13
N ARG A 249 -28.94 -2.58 -16.64
CA ARG A 249 -29.68 -2.03 -17.78
C ARG A 249 -29.50 -2.88 -19.04
N GLN A 250 -28.29 -3.40 -19.29
CA GLN A 250 -28.04 -4.32 -20.40
C GLN A 250 -28.78 -5.65 -20.23
N GLU A 251 -28.82 -6.21 -19.02
CA GLU A 251 -29.60 -7.42 -18.74
C GLU A 251 -31.10 -7.19 -18.90
N GLU A 252 -31.62 -6.06 -18.42
CA GLU A 252 -33.02 -5.66 -18.61
C GLU A 252 -33.38 -5.50 -20.09
N LEU A 253 -32.52 -4.82 -20.87
CA LEU A 253 -32.71 -4.66 -22.31
C LEU A 253 -32.65 -6.01 -23.04
N LYS A 254 -31.70 -6.88 -22.69
CA LYS A 254 -31.60 -8.22 -23.26
C LYS A 254 -32.81 -9.08 -22.92
N LYS A 255 -33.36 -8.94 -21.70
CA LYS A 255 -34.58 -9.63 -21.29
C LYS A 255 -35.79 -9.13 -22.08
N LEU A 256 -35.90 -7.81 -22.30
CA LEU A 256 -36.94 -7.22 -23.15
C LEU A 256 -36.81 -7.67 -24.61
N GLU A 257 -35.60 -7.77 -25.15
CA GLU A 257 -35.36 -8.29 -26.51
C GLU A 257 -35.69 -9.77 -26.66
N GLN A 258 -35.56 -10.56 -25.59
CA GLN A 258 -35.91 -11.99 -25.56
C GLN A 258 -37.38 -12.25 -25.24
N ASP A 259 -38.11 -11.25 -24.76
CA ASP A 259 -39.55 -11.34 -24.52
C ASP A 259 -40.25 -11.21 -25.87
N ASP A 260 -40.34 -12.32 -26.61
CA ASP A 260 -41.23 -12.41 -27.75
C ASP A 260 -42.66 -12.14 -27.24
N ASP A 261 -43.30 -11.06 -27.70
CA ASP A 261 -44.59 -10.45 -27.30
C ASP A 261 -45.81 -11.42 -27.13
N ASP A 262 -45.62 -12.72 -27.26
CA ASP A 262 -46.61 -13.77 -27.07
C ASP A 262 -47.01 -13.99 -25.60
N GLN A 263 -46.28 -13.43 -24.63
CA GLN A 263 -46.62 -13.54 -23.20
C GLN A 263 -47.96 -12.83 -22.86
N TYR A 264 -48.38 -11.87 -23.69
CA TYR A 264 -49.72 -11.27 -23.60
C TYR A 264 -50.83 -12.29 -23.94
N LEU A 265 -50.59 -13.29 -24.80
CA LEU A 265 -51.61 -14.29 -25.19
C LEU A 265 -52.08 -15.14 -24.01
N ASP A 266 -51.26 -15.32 -22.96
CA ASP A 266 -51.61 -16.07 -21.74
C ASP A 266 -52.21 -15.20 -20.63
N SER A 267 -52.35 -13.89 -20.86
CA SER A 267 -52.88 -12.96 -19.85
C SER A 267 -54.40 -13.14 -19.67
N ALA A 268 -54.90 -12.95 -18.44
CA ALA A 268 -56.33 -13.10 -18.15
C ALA A 268 -57.25 -12.16 -18.96
N TRP A 269 -56.70 -11.07 -19.52
CA TRP A 269 -57.45 -10.12 -20.34
C TRP A 269 -57.52 -10.52 -21.83
N SER A 270 -56.63 -11.39 -22.32
CA SER A 270 -56.71 -11.94 -23.68
C SER A 270 -57.80 -13.01 -23.81
N ASP A 271 -58.29 -13.56 -22.69
CA ASP A 271 -59.33 -14.59 -22.68
C ASP A 271 -60.70 -14.01 -23.07
N SER A 272 -61.02 -14.10 -24.36
CA SER A 272 -62.33 -13.76 -24.93
C SER A 272 -63.52 -14.46 -24.27
N ARG A 273 -63.28 -15.54 -23.50
CA ARG A 273 -64.32 -16.31 -22.79
C ARG A 273 -64.40 -15.99 -21.30
N SER A 274 -63.56 -15.10 -20.77
CA SER A 274 -63.53 -14.69 -19.36
C SER A 274 -64.90 -14.22 -18.87
N LEU A 275 -65.53 -13.28 -19.57
CA LEU A 275 -66.85 -12.75 -19.23
C LEU A 275 -67.93 -13.84 -19.26
N LYS A 276 -67.83 -14.78 -20.22
CA LYS A 276 -68.76 -15.91 -20.32
C LYS A 276 -68.61 -16.87 -19.14
N ARG A 277 -67.38 -17.14 -18.68
CA ARG A 277 -67.14 -17.95 -17.48
C ARG A 277 -67.70 -17.28 -16.22
N GLN A 278 -67.52 -15.96 -16.10
CA GLN A 278 -68.05 -15.17 -14.98
C GLN A 278 -69.59 -15.19 -14.94
N VAL A 279 -70.26 -14.96 -16.08
CA VAL A 279 -71.73 -14.99 -16.16
C VAL A 279 -72.32 -16.38 -15.84
N HIS A 280 -71.62 -17.45 -16.20
CA HIS A 280 -72.05 -18.82 -15.91
C HIS A 280 -71.55 -19.36 -14.56
N GLY A 281 -70.86 -18.55 -13.73
CA GLY A 281 -70.36 -18.95 -12.41
C GLY A 281 -69.28 -20.04 -12.45
N LEU A 282 -68.51 -20.12 -13.54
CA LEU A 282 -67.49 -21.16 -13.78
C LEU A 282 -66.06 -20.72 -13.40
N GLU A 283 -65.89 -19.71 -12.54
CA GLU A 283 -64.58 -19.12 -12.21
C GLU A 283 -63.63 -20.10 -11.50
N ASP A 284 -64.15 -21.06 -10.72
CA ASP A 284 -63.35 -22.00 -9.90
C ASP A 284 -63.23 -23.43 -10.48
N VAL A 285 -63.62 -23.64 -11.74
CA VAL A 285 -63.59 -24.99 -12.34
C VAL A 285 -62.18 -25.31 -12.86
N LYS A 286 -61.38 -25.99 -12.03
CA LYS A 286 -60.08 -26.56 -12.43
C LYS A 286 -60.25 -27.98 -12.98
N PHE A 287 -60.06 -28.14 -14.29
CA PHE A 287 -60.02 -29.47 -14.91
C PHE A 287 -58.70 -30.15 -14.56
N LYS A 288 -58.75 -31.17 -13.69
CA LYS A 288 -57.64 -32.11 -13.52
C LYS A 288 -57.67 -33.12 -14.65
N PHE A 289 -56.68 -33.06 -15.55
CA PHE A 289 -56.41 -34.16 -16.46
C PHE A 289 -55.52 -35.16 -15.73
N THR A 290 -56.04 -36.34 -15.43
CA THR A 290 -55.23 -37.49 -15.01
C THR A 290 -54.55 -38.08 -16.25
N LYS A 291 -53.23 -38.06 -16.27
CA LYS A 291 -52.38 -39.03 -16.95
C LYS A 291 -51.51 -39.69 -15.90
#